data_AF-D7JGW3-F1
#
_entry.id   AF-D7JGW3-F1
#
_cell.length_a   1.000
_cell.length_b   1.000
_cell.length_c   1.000
_cell.angle_alpha   90.00
_cell.angle_beta   90.00
_cell.angle_gamma   90.00
#
_symmetry.space_group_name_H-M   'P 1'
#
loop_
_entity.id
_entity.type
_entity.pdbx_description
1 polymer ?
#
loop_
_entity_poly.entity_id
_entity_poly.type
_entity_poly.pdbx_seq_one_letter_code
_entity_poly.pdbx_strand_id
1 'polypeptide(L)'
;MSDTLIVAGPCSAETEEQVFRTAELLADMGVEYYRAGIWKPRTSPNSFDGVGSIGLPWLQRVRKSLGLRVGTEVAKYEHIVSVAEAEMDFVWLGARTVTNPFAVQEIADAFAKCRVSMPVFVKNPVIPDIALWIGAIERLWRAGITQIVAVHRGFYMNDSIYRNSPQWQVPIEFKRRMPYVKLLCDPSHIAGDSALVETIIRQASKLGFDGLMVEVHNDPQQALSDKQQQITPLQLKRILGRVRFGYNDDNTERLSVFRAQIDELDRSLIDIIVRRMRLSDEIGEYKRDNDIAVFQPARYEELLDNIAVYAMQKNLNPDFAKQLVELIHQESINRQL
;
A
#
# COMPACT_ATOMS: atom_id res chain seq x y z
N MET A 1 -12.49 -10.05 -19.31
CA MET A 1 -13.20 -9.64 -18.08
C MET A 1 -12.10 -9.30 -17.08
N SER A 2 -12.08 -8.10 -16.50
CA SER A 2 -10.89 -7.64 -15.77
C SER A 2 -10.62 -8.49 -14.53
N ASP A 3 -9.37 -8.94 -14.35
CA ASP A 3 -8.84 -9.71 -13.20
C ASP A 3 -8.84 -8.93 -11.86
N THR A 4 -9.72 -7.95 -11.74
CA THR A 4 -9.81 -7.03 -10.60
C THR A 4 -10.30 -7.77 -9.36
N LEU A 5 -9.42 -7.88 -8.36
CA LEU A 5 -9.76 -8.52 -7.10
C LEU A 5 -10.41 -7.51 -6.15
N ILE A 6 -11.73 -7.63 -5.94
CA ILE A 6 -12.46 -6.81 -4.96
C ILE A 6 -12.77 -7.64 -3.73
N VAL A 7 -12.14 -7.26 -2.61
CA VAL A 7 -12.42 -7.79 -1.27
C VAL A 7 -13.18 -6.72 -0.51
N ALA A 8 -14.42 -6.98 -0.13
CA ALA A 8 -15.28 -6.00 0.54
C ALA A 8 -16.04 -6.61 1.70
N GLY A 9 -16.39 -5.79 2.69
CA GLY A 9 -17.15 -6.21 3.85
C GLY A 9 -16.80 -5.37 5.07
N PRO A 10 -17.46 -5.60 6.21
CA PRO A 10 -17.41 -4.68 7.33
C PRO A 10 -16.05 -4.69 8.02
N CYS A 11 -15.78 -3.61 8.76
CA CYS A 11 -14.60 -3.53 9.62
C CYS A 11 -14.62 -4.69 10.63
N SER A 12 -15.69 -4.83 11.39
CA SER A 12 -15.91 -5.96 12.31
C SER A 12 -17.14 -6.75 11.89
N ALA A 13 -17.18 -8.03 12.23
CA ALA A 13 -18.45 -8.73 12.38
C ALA A 13 -19.09 -8.27 13.69
N GLU A 14 -20.31 -7.74 13.63
CA GLU A 14 -20.97 -7.10 14.78
C GLU A 14 -22.14 -7.96 15.27
N THR A 15 -23.04 -8.33 14.35
CA THR A 15 -24.09 -9.32 14.55
C THR A 15 -24.21 -10.21 13.32
N GLU A 16 -24.87 -11.36 13.46
CA GLU A 16 -25.10 -12.26 12.32
C GLU A 16 -25.94 -11.57 11.22
N GLU A 17 -26.95 -10.80 11.61
CA GLU A 17 -27.82 -10.05 10.69
C GLU A 17 -27.03 -8.99 9.93
N GLN A 18 -26.17 -8.24 10.62
CA GLN A 18 -25.32 -7.21 10.03
C GLN A 18 -24.36 -7.81 8.99
N VAL A 19 -23.70 -8.91 9.36
CA VAL A 19 -22.79 -9.65 8.47
C VAL A 19 -23.54 -10.15 7.24
N PHE A 20 -24.65 -10.86 7.44
CA PHE A 20 -25.40 -11.48 6.35
C PHE A 20 -26.01 -10.43 5.41
N ARG A 21 -26.60 -9.35 5.95
CA ARG A 21 -27.20 -8.28 5.14
C ARG A 21 -26.16 -7.52 4.33
N THR A 22 -24.98 -7.25 4.90
CA THR A 22 -23.88 -6.62 4.17
C THR A 22 -23.38 -7.53 3.05
N ALA A 23 -23.25 -8.83 3.31
CA ALA A 23 -22.82 -9.82 2.33
C ALA A 23 -23.80 -9.96 1.16
N GLU A 24 -25.11 -10.00 1.43
CA GLU A 24 -26.16 -10.08 0.42
C GLU A 24 -26.08 -8.90 -0.57
N LEU A 25 -25.98 -7.68 -0.06
CA LEU A 25 -25.86 -6.47 -0.88
C LEU A 25 -24.58 -6.44 -1.72
N LEU A 26 -23.49 -7.03 -1.22
CA LEU A 26 -22.23 -7.13 -1.96
C LEU A 26 -22.27 -8.23 -3.04
N ALA A 27 -22.91 -9.36 -2.75
CA ALA A 27 -23.13 -10.44 -3.71
C ALA A 27 -23.97 -9.97 -4.91
N ASP A 28 -25.03 -9.19 -4.67
CA ASP A 28 -25.88 -8.58 -5.71
C ASP A 28 -25.11 -7.64 -6.66
N MET A 29 -23.92 -7.19 -6.25
CA MET A 29 -23.04 -6.34 -7.04
C MET A 29 -21.93 -7.11 -7.77
N GLY A 30 -21.85 -8.42 -7.60
CA GLY A 30 -20.81 -9.27 -8.18
C GLY A 30 -19.49 -9.25 -7.44
N VAL A 31 -19.46 -8.87 -6.15
CA VAL A 31 -18.28 -9.06 -5.31
C VAL A 31 -18.13 -10.54 -5.00
N GLU A 32 -16.91 -11.08 -5.12
CA GLU A 32 -16.64 -12.51 -4.86
C GLU A 32 -15.98 -12.78 -3.51
N TYR A 33 -15.26 -11.80 -2.95
CA TYR A 33 -14.50 -11.95 -1.71
C TYR A 33 -15.08 -11.07 -0.61
N TYR A 34 -15.53 -11.71 0.45
CA TYR A 34 -16.13 -11.08 1.62
C TYR A 34 -15.17 -11.10 2.82
N ARG A 35 -14.90 -9.91 3.39
CA ARG A 35 -14.05 -9.76 4.58
C ARG A 35 -14.85 -9.33 5.81
N ALA A 36 -14.59 -9.92 6.96
CA ALA A 36 -15.04 -9.36 8.24
C ALA A 36 -14.05 -9.70 9.36
N GLY A 37 -13.62 -8.70 10.14
CA GLY A 37 -12.73 -8.94 11.28
C GLY A 37 -13.52 -9.48 12.46
N ILE A 38 -13.22 -10.71 12.91
CA ILE A 38 -13.87 -11.30 14.09
C ILE A 38 -13.00 -11.16 15.35
N TRP A 39 -11.68 -11.06 15.18
CA TRP A 39 -10.73 -10.70 16.24
C TRP A 39 -10.16 -9.32 15.95
N LYS A 40 -10.25 -8.38 16.90
CA LYS A 40 -9.73 -7.03 16.73
C LYS A 40 -8.55 -6.77 17.66
N PRO A 41 -7.33 -6.53 17.12
CA PRO A 41 -6.22 -6.05 17.94
C PRO A 41 -6.47 -4.58 18.30
N ARG A 42 -7.10 -4.30 19.44
CA ARG A 42 -7.39 -2.92 19.88
C ARG A 42 -6.25 -2.34 20.71
N THR A 43 -6.01 -1.05 20.53
CA THR A 43 -5.02 -0.29 21.33
C THR A 43 -5.58 0.06 22.70
N SER A 44 -6.89 0.29 22.81
CA SER A 44 -7.59 0.53 24.08
C SER A 44 -8.37 -0.72 24.48
N PRO A 45 -8.23 -1.21 25.72
CA PRO A 45 -8.92 -2.41 26.22
C PRO A 45 -10.43 -2.21 26.42
N ASN A 46 -10.93 -0.97 26.38
CA ASN A 46 -12.37 -0.67 26.51
C ASN A 46 -13.11 -0.62 25.16
N SER A 47 -12.42 -1.02 24.09
CA SER A 47 -12.98 -1.03 22.75
C SER A 47 -13.62 -2.37 22.43
N PHE A 48 -14.53 -2.41 21.45
CA PHE A 48 -15.03 -3.68 20.92
C PHE A 48 -13.88 -4.55 20.37
N ASP A 49 -13.68 -5.72 20.98
CA ASP A 49 -12.61 -6.68 20.69
C ASP A 49 -12.92 -7.61 19.51
N GLY A 50 -14.10 -7.45 18.92
CA GLY A 50 -14.66 -8.39 17.96
C GLY A 50 -15.43 -9.51 18.66
N VAL A 51 -16.27 -10.20 17.88
CA VAL A 51 -17.10 -11.30 18.39
C VAL A 51 -16.30 -12.58 18.69
N GLY A 52 -15.06 -12.66 18.22
CA GLY A 52 -14.22 -13.85 18.33
C GLY A 52 -14.75 -15.02 17.49
N SER A 53 -14.48 -16.26 17.93
CA SER A 53 -14.78 -17.46 17.15
C SER A 53 -16.27 -17.70 16.90
N ILE A 54 -17.19 -17.03 17.63
CA ILE A 54 -18.63 -17.11 17.35
C ILE A 54 -18.99 -16.50 15.99
N GLY A 55 -18.12 -15.63 15.43
CA GLY A 55 -18.28 -15.07 14.09
C GLY A 55 -17.96 -16.04 12.97
N LEU A 56 -17.26 -17.16 13.24
CA LEU A 56 -16.92 -18.15 12.21
C LEU A 56 -18.16 -18.82 11.61
N PRO A 57 -19.14 -19.32 12.39
CA PRO A 57 -20.42 -19.80 11.86
C PRO A 57 -21.16 -18.77 10.99
N TRP A 58 -21.09 -17.48 11.31
CA TRP A 58 -21.73 -16.42 10.52
C TRP A 58 -21.10 -16.29 9.14
N LEU A 59 -19.77 -16.33 9.07
CA LEU A 59 -19.03 -16.33 7.81
C LEU A 59 -19.29 -17.61 7.00
N GLN A 60 -19.36 -18.77 7.65
CA GLN A 60 -19.73 -20.02 6.98
C GLN A 60 -21.14 -19.96 6.39
N ARG A 61 -22.09 -19.33 7.08
CA ARG A 61 -23.45 -19.10 6.57
C ARG A 61 -23.42 -18.18 5.34
N VAL A 62 -22.63 -17.11 5.35
CA VAL A 62 -22.45 -16.24 4.17
C VAL A 62 -21.92 -17.04 2.98
N ARG A 63 -20.85 -17.83 3.18
CA ARG A 63 -20.30 -18.71 2.14
C ARG A 63 -21.34 -19.67 1.58
N LYS A 64 -22.05 -20.38 2.47
CA LYS A 64 -23.03 -21.41 2.07
C LYS A 64 -24.24 -20.84 1.34
N SER A 65 -24.76 -19.69 1.79
CA SER A 65 -26.00 -19.13 1.27
C SER A 65 -25.80 -18.22 0.06
N LEU A 66 -24.64 -17.53 -0.04
CA LEU A 66 -24.40 -16.50 -1.05
C LEU A 66 -23.26 -16.84 -2.00
N GLY A 67 -22.50 -17.91 -1.74
CA GLY A 67 -21.38 -18.34 -2.59
C GLY A 67 -20.15 -17.43 -2.52
N LEU A 68 -20.10 -16.49 -1.59
CA LEU A 68 -18.95 -15.61 -1.40
C LEU A 68 -17.79 -16.36 -0.74
N ARG A 69 -16.56 -16.08 -1.18
CA ARG A 69 -15.35 -16.51 -0.48
C ARG A 69 -15.17 -15.65 0.76
N VAL A 70 -15.14 -16.24 1.94
CA VAL A 70 -15.08 -15.51 3.22
C VAL A 70 -13.70 -15.56 3.85
N GLY A 71 -13.30 -14.46 4.49
CA GLY A 71 -12.04 -14.39 5.22
C GLY A 71 -12.06 -13.45 6.41
N THR A 72 -11.08 -13.64 7.30
CA THR A 72 -10.92 -12.85 8.52
C THR A 72 -9.44 -12.53 8.84
N GLU A 73 -9.20 -11.61 9.78
CA GLU A 73 -7.85 -11.26 10.24
C GLU A 73 -7.31 -12.34 11.18
N VAL A 74 -6.04 -12.72 11.01
CA VAL A 74 -5.36 -13.64 11.94
C VAL A 74 -4.09 -12.99 12.49
N ALA A 75 -3.79 -13.28 13.75
CA ALA A 75 -2.68 -12.64 14.47
C ALA A 75 -1.93 -13.58 15.41
N LYS A 76 -2.42 -14.80 15.65
CA LYS A 76 -1.88 -15.78 16.59
C LYS A 76 -2.08 -17.19 16.08
N TYR A 77 -1.35 -18.15 16.64
CA TYR A 77 -1.47 -19.57 16.34
C TYR A 77 -2.93 -20.07 16.43
N GLU A 78 -3.65 -19.75 17.50
CA GLU A 78 -5.01 -20.27 17.74
C GLU A 78 -6.00 -19.81 16.68
N HIS A 79 -5.80 -18.60 16.14
CA HIS A 79 -6.65 -18.10 15.06
C HIS A 79 -6.49 -18.97 13.80
N ILE A 80 -5.27 -19.42 13.49
CA ILE A 80 -5.01 -20.32 12.35
C ILE A 80 -5.70 -21.67 12.53
N VAL A 81 -5.67 -22.23 13.75
CA VAL A 81 -6.40 -23.46 14.07
C VAL A 81 -7.90 -23.26 13.83
N SER A 82 -8.49 -22.20 14.39
CA SER A 82 -9.93 -21.95 14.27
C SER A 82 -10.39 -21.69 12.83
N VAL A 83 -9.64 -20.93 12.03
CA VAL A 83 -10.01 -20.68 10.63
C VAL A 83 -9.81 -21.91 9.74
N ALA A 84 -8.86 -22.80 10.10
CA ALA A 84 -8.68 -24.08 9.43
C ALA A 84 -9.85 -25.02 9.68
N GLU A 85 -10.25 -25.17 10.95
CA GLU A 85 -11.42 -25.97 11.35
C GLU A 85 -12.72 -25.44 10.74
N ALA A 86 -12.86 -24.12 10.65
CA ALA A 86 -14.01 -23.48 10.01
C ALA A 86 -13.94 -23.44 8.48
N GLU A 87 -12.86 -23.95 7.88
CA GLU A 87 -12.59 -23.98 6.44
C GLU A 87 -12.73 -22.59 5.78
N MET A 88 -12.15 -21.54 6.37
CA MET A 88 -12.19 -20.20 5.76
C MET A 88 -11.47 -20.19 4.40
N ASP A 89 -11.98 -19.38 3.46
CA ASP A 89 -11.48 -19.36 2.09
C ASP A 89 -10.18 -18.56 1.95
N PHE A 90 -9.95 -17.57 2.82
CA PHE A 90 -8.70 -16.82 2.92
C PHE A 90 -8.55 -16.16 4.29
N VAL A 91 -7.36 -15.66 4.59
CA VAL A 91 -7.12 -14.80 5.77
C VAL A 91 -6.27 -13.60 5.39
N TRP A 92 -6.18 -12.62 6.29
CA TRP A 92 -5.18 -11.57 6.19
C TRP A 92 -4.37 -11.37 7.47
N LEU A 93 -3.14 -10.90 7.29
CA LEU A 93 -2.29 -10.40 8.35
C LEU A 93 -2.44 -8.88 8.44
N GLY A 94 -2.79 -8.39 9.63
CA GLY A 94 -2.86 -6.97 9.92
C GLY A 94 -1.50 -6.28 9.90
N ALA A 95 -1.49 -4.97 9.67
CA ALA A 95 -0.26 -4.17 9.60
C ALA A 95 0.61 -4.28 10.88
N ARG A 96 -0.03 -4.38 12.05
CA ARG A 96 0.67 -4.55 13.33
C ARG A 96 1.33 -5.92 13.46
N THR A 97 0.65 -6.97 13.01
CA THR A 97 1.21 -8.33 12.96
C THR A 97 2.41 -8.39 12.03
N VAL A 98 2.29 -7.82 10.83
CA VAL A 98 3.39 -7.77 9.84
C VAL A 98 4.60 -6.98 10.34
N THR A 99 4.38 -6.00 11.22
CA THR A 99 5.47 -5.23 11.83
C THR A 99 6.32 -6.07 12.79
N ASN A 100 5.82 -7.22 13.27
CA ASN A 100 6.53 -8.10 14.19
C ASN A 100 6.96 -9.40 13.49
N PRO A 101 8.26 -9.58 13.15
CA PRO A 101 8.74 -10.80 12.50
C PRO A 101 8.49 -12.09 13.28
N PHE A 102 8.48 -12.05 14.63
CA PHE A 102 8.17 -13.22 15.45
C PHE A 102 6.72 -13.64 15.31
N ALA A 103 5.78 -12.69 15.29
CA ALA A 103 4.37 -12.97 15.09
C ALA A 103 4.10 -13.56 13.69
N VAL A 104 4.75 -13.03 12.65
CA VAL A 104 4.64 -13.60 11.30
C VAL A 104 5.23 -15.00 11.25
N GLN A 105 6.36 -15.25 11.91
CA GLN A 105 6.96 -16.59 11.97
C GLN A 105 6.05 -17.59 12.70
N GLU A 106 5.47 -17.21 13.83
CA GLU A 106 4.52 -18.05 14.58
C GLU A 106 3.32 -18.44 13.71
N ILE A 107 2.77 -17.49 12.97
CA ILE A 107 1.66 -17.73 12.04
C ILE A 107 2.09 -18.65 10.89
N ALA A 108 3.27 -18.42 10.31
CA ALA A 108 3.81 -19.27 9.25
C ALA A 108 3.99 -20.72 9.72
N ASP A 109 4.52 -20.91 10.93
CA ASP A 109 4.67 -22.24 11.55
C ASP A 109 3.30 -22.90 11.82
N ALA A 110 2.29 -22.11 12.20
CA ALA A 110 0.93 -22.58 12.39
C ALA A 110 0.32 -23.12 11.09
N PHE A 111 0.48 -22.41 9.98
CA PHE A 111 0.03 -22.86 8.66
C PHE A 111 0.68 -24.20 8.27
N ALA A 112 2.00 -24.30 8.44
CA ALA A 112 2.75 -25.52 8.12
C ALA A 112 2.28 -26.72 8.98
N LYS A 113 2.10 -26.52 10.29
CA LYS A 113 1.63 -27.55 11.22
C LYS A 113 0.20 -27.99 10.93
N CYS A 114 -0.69 -27.04 10.66
CA CYS A 114 -2.10 -27.33 10.37
C CYS A 114 -2.33 -27.84 8.94
N ARG A 115 -1.30 -27.85 8.08
CA ARG A 115 -1.37 -28.23 6.65
C ARG A 115 -2.46 -27.46 5.90
N VAL A 116 -2.59 -26.19 6.23
CA VAL A 116 -3.60 -25.29 5.66
C VAL A 116 -3.07 -24.71 4.36
N SER A 117 -3.84 -24.86 3.28
CA SER A 117 -3.54 -24.24 1.99
C SER A 117 -4.68 -23.29 1.62
N MET A 118 -4.56 -22.04 2.06
CA MET A 118 -5.48 -20.96 1.68
C MET A 118 -4.70 -19.70 1.32
N PRO A 119 -5.24 -18.82 0.47
CA PRO A 119 -4.65 -17.51 0.20
C PRO A 119 -4.43 -16.68 1.47
N VAL A 120 -3.26 -16.04 1.57
CA VAL A 120 -2.92 -15.13 2.66
C VAL A 120 -2.70 -13.72 2.12
N PHE A 121 -3.46 -12.77 2.65
CA PHE A 121 -3.38 -11.37 2.30
C PHE A 121 -2.47 -10.67 3.33
N VAL A 122 -1.42 -10.00 2.89
CA VAL A 122 -0.39 -9.43 3.77
C VAL A 122 -0.41 -7.92 3.67
N LYS A 123 -0.93 -7.24 4.70
CA LYS A 123 -0.89 -5.78 4.77
C LYS A 123 0.53 -5.27 4.91
N ASN A 124 0.84 -4.08 4.37
CA ASN A 124 2.14 -3.44 4.65
C ASN A 124 2.31 -3.19 6.16
N PRO A 125 3.57 -3.18 6.67
CA PRO A 125 3.85 -2.78 8.05
C PRO A 125 3.42 -1.33 8.31
N VAL A 126 3.26 -0.97 9.59
CA VAL A 126 2.79 0.39 9.96
C VAL A 126 3.80 1.48 9.60
N ILE A 127 5.07 1.10 9.47
CA ILE A 127 6.20 1.93 9.03
C ILE A 127 6.52 1.64 7.55
N PRO A 128 7.07 2.62 6.79
CA PRO A 128 7.40 2.46 5.36
C PRO A 128 8.68 1.63 5.13
N ASP A 129 8.68 0.38 5.60
CA ASP A 129 9.78 -0.58 5.45
C ASP A 129 9.41 -1.69 4.45
N ILE A 130 9.97 -1.59 3.25
CA ILE A 130 9.77 -2.55 2.16
C ILE A 130 10.43 -3.90 2.48
N ALA A 131 11.59 -3.89 3.13
CA ALA A 131 12.31 -5.12 3.46
C ALA A 131 11.54 -5.93 4.51
N LEU A 132 10.93 -5.26 5.48
CA LEU A 132 10.05 -5.90 6.46
C LEU A 132 8.80 -6.51 5.81
N TRP A 133 8.17 -5.79 4.87
CA TRP A 133 7.00 -6.30 4.14
C TRP A 133 7.34 -7.52 3.29
N ILE A 134 8.45 -7.46 2.53
CA ILE A 134 8.98 -8.57 1.73
C ILE A 134 9.33 -9.76 2.63
N GLY A 135 10.05 -9.53 3.73
CA GLY A 135 10.45 -10.58 4.65
C GLY A 135 9.26 -11.32 5.27
N ALA A 136 8.14 -10.62 5.52
CA ALA A 136 6.91 -11.26 5.98
C ALA A 136 6.33 -12.23 4.93
N ILE A 137 6.33 -11.84 3.66
CA ILE A 137 5.88 -12.68 2.53
C ILE A 137 6.80 -13.88 2.34
N GLU A 138 8.12 -13.68 2.39
CA GLU A 138 9.10 -14.76 2.25
C GLU A 138 8.99 -15.81 3.36
N ARG A 139 8.65 -15.41 4.59
CA ARG A 139 8.39 -16.36 5.70
C ARG A 139 7.20 -17.27 5.39
N LEU A 140 6.11 -16.70 4.88
CA LEU A 140 4.92 -17.46 4.48
C LEU A 140 5.22 -18.39 3.30
N TRP A 141 6.01 -17.95 2.31
CA TRP A 141 6.48 -18.81 1.22
C TRP A 141 7.31 -20.00 1.72
N ARG A 142 8.23 -19.77 2.66
CA ARG A 142 9.04 -20.84 3.27
C ARG A 142 8.20 -21.85 4.06
N ALA A 143 7.05 -21.43 4.58
CA ALA A 143 6.06 -22.31 5.20
C ALA A 143 5.16 -23.06 4.19
N GLY A 144 5.37 -22.86 2.89
CA GLY A 144 4.65 -23.57 1.82
C GLY A 144 3.40 -22.85 1.29
N ILE A 145 3.13 -21.63 1.75
CA ILE A 145 1.96 -20.85 1.32
C ILE A 145 2.27 -20.16 0.00
N THR A 146 1.70 -20.62 -1.11
CA THR A 146 2.03 -20.09 -2.45
C THR A 146 1.12 -18.95 -2.91
N GLN A 147 -0.11 -18.90 -2.40
CA GLN A 147 -1.11 -17.90 -2.77
C GLN A 147 -1.03 -16.70 -1.83
N ILE A 148 -0.22 -15.70 -2.18
CA ILE A 148 -0.04 -14.49 -1.39
C ILE A 148 -0.49 -13.25 -2.16
N VAL A 149 -1.23 -12.37 -1.49
CA VAL A 149 -1.67 -11.07 -2.00
C VAL A 149 -1.17 -9.98 -1.07
N ALA A 150 -0.45 -9.00 -1.59
CA ALA A 150 -0.03 -7.84 -0.81
C ALA A 150 -1.17 -6.81 -0.72
N VAL A 151 -1.32 -6.15 0.43
CA VAL A 151 -2.35 -5.13 0.66
C VAL A 151 -1.71 -3.84 1.18
N HIS A 152 -1.72 -2.79 0.37
CA HIS A 152 -1.27 -1.48 0.78
C HIS A 152 -2.38 -0.72 1.53
N ARG A 153 -2.12 -0.32 2.78
CA ARG A 153 -3.04 0.35 3.70
C ARG A 153 -2.51 1.69 4.24
N GLY A 154 -1.47 2.23 3.62
CA GLY A 154 -0.77 3.45 4.05
C GLY A 154 0.12 3.24 5.28
N PHE A 155 0.83 4.29 5.67
CA PHE A 155 1.76 4.33 6.78
C PHE A 155 1.39 5.43 7.78
N TYR A 156 1.63 5.18 9.06
CA TYR A 156 1.37 6.19 10.07
C TYR A 156 2.35 7.36 9.91
N MET A 157 1.83 8.59 9.84
CA MET A 157 2.60 9.83 9.84
C MET A 157 1.83 10.92 10.59
N ASN A 158 2.56 11.82 11.25
CA ASN A 158 1.99 13.04 11.82
C ASN A 158 1.61 14.01 10.70
N ASP A 159 0.62 14.86 10.95
CA ASP A 159 0.20 15.98 10.08
C ASP A 159 -0.22 15.60 8.66
N SER A 160 -1.06 14.57 8.55
CA SER A 160 -1.66 14.12 7.28
C SER A 160 -3.18 14.28 7.30
N ILE A 161 -3.77 14.68 6.18
CA ILE A 161 -5.24 14.68 5.99
C ILE A 161 -5.81 13.26 5.95
N TYR A 162 -4.96 12.27 5.70
CA TYR A 162 -5.28 10.84 5.72
C TYR A 162 -4.90 10.23 7.06
N ARG A 163 -5.69 9.27 7.55
CA ARG A 163 -5.37 8.49 8.77
C ARG A 163 -4.04 7.75 8.65
N ASN A 164 -3.73 7.23 7.47
CA ASN A 164 -2.41 6.69 7.15
C ASN A 164 -1.99 7.26 5.80
N SER A 165 -0.85 7.96 5.76
CA SER A 165 -0.33 8.54 4.52
C SER A 165 -0.06 7.41 3.51
N PRO A 166 -0.54 7.51 2.26
CA PRO A 166 -0.36 6.43 1.30
C PRO A 166 1.11 6.23 0.93
N GLN A 167 1.93 7.28 0.90
CA GLN A 167 3.33 7.21 0.44
C GLN A 167 3.50 6.31 -0.79
N TRP A 168 2.80 6.65 -1.89
CA TRP A 168 2.66 5.81 -3.08
C TRP A 168 3.98 5.26 -3.66
N GLN A 169 5.10 5.94 -3.44
CA GLN A 169 6.43 5.46 -3.82
C GLN A 169 6.78 4.09 -3.21
N VAL A 170 6.31 3.79 -2.00
CA VAL A 170 6.61 2.54 -1.28
C VAL A 170 5.93 1.32 -1.92
N PRO A 171 4.59 1.29 -2.14
CA PRO A 171 3.95 0.18 -2.84
C PRO A 171 4.40 0.05 -4.31
N ILE A 172 4.79 1.15 -4.97
CA ILE A 172 5.35 1.10 -6.33
C ILE A 172 6.71 0.38 -6.33
N GLU A 173 7.61 0.74 -5.42
CA GLU A 173 8.90 0.07 -5.27
C GLU A 173 8.74 -1.39 -4.81
N PHE A 174 7.77 -1.68 -3.94
CA PHE A 174 7.40 -3.05 -3.58
C PHE A 174 7.02 -3.86 -4.83
N LYS A 175 6.13 -3.33 -5.68
CA LYS A 175 5.71 -4.01 -6.92
C LYS A 175 6.89 -4.22 -7.88
N ARG A 176 7.83 -3.28 -7.96
CA ARG A 176 9.07 -3.45 -8.76
C ARG A 176 9.92 -4.62 -8.26
N ARG A 177 10.02 -4.83 -6.94
CA ARG A 177 10.78 -5.93 -6.34
C ARG A 177 10.03 -7.26 -6.34
N MET A 178 8.70 -7.23 -6.27
CA MET A 178 7.81 -8.39 -6.19
C MET A 178 6.73 -8.36 -7.32
N PRO A 179 7.12 -8.38 -8.60
CA PRO A 179 6.20 -8.14 -9.73
C PRO A 179 5.07 -9.17 -9.83
N TYR A 180 5.32 -10.40 -9.38
CA TYR A 180 4.36 -11.51 -9.45
C TYR A 180 3.32 -11.50 -8.32
N VAL A 181 3.54 -10.73 -7.27
CA VAL A 181 2.59 -10.65 -6.14
C VAL A 181 1.50 -9.65 -6.49
N LYS A 182 0.23 -10.07 -6.43
CA LYS A 182 -0.91 -9.15 -6.59
C LYS A 182 -0.88 -8.11 -5.47
N LEU A 183 -1.14 -6.86 -5.80
CA LEU A 183 -1.09 -5.73 -4.88
C LEU A 183 -2.45 -5.01 -4.86
N LEU A 184 -3.15 -5.12 -3.73
CA LEU A 184 -4.42 -4.43 -3.50
C LEU A 184 -4.22 -3.14 -2.71
N CYS A 185 -5.14 -2.20 -2.88
CA CYS A 185 -5.21 -1.00 -2.05
C CYS A 185 -6.33 -1.15 -1.00
N ASP A 186 -6.06 -0.78 0.24
CA ASP A 186 -7.02 -0.63 1.33
C ASP A 186 -7.32 0.85 1.54
N PRO A 187 -8.31 1.40 0.80
CA PRO A 187 -8.57 2.84 0.81
C PRO A 187 -9.19 3.29 2.13
N SER A 188 -9.89 2.41 2.85
CA SER A 188 -10.58 2.72 4.10
C SER A 188 -9.58 3.04 5.21
N HIS A 189 -8.53 2.22 5.36
CA HIS A 189 -7.50 2.47 6.37
C HIS A 189 -6.54 3.60 5.98
N ILE A 190 -6.28 3.82 4.69
CA ILE A 190 -5.52 4.99 4.22
C ILE A 190 -6.29 6.25 4.58
N ALA A 191 -7.51 6.38 4.05
CA ALA A 191 -8.33 7.57 4.21
C ALA A 191 -8.65 7.86 5.67
N GLY A 192 -9.22 6.89 6.38
CA GLY A 192 -9.83 7.11 7.70
C GLY A 192 -11.12 7.93 7.66
N ASP A 193 -11.56 8.37 6.49
CA ASP A 193 -12.79 9.10 6.27
C ASP A 193 -13.44 8.67 4.95
N SER A 194 -14.73 8.30 5.00
CA SER A 194 -15.52 7.84 3.86
C SER A 194 -15.59 8.85 2.71
N ALA A 195 -15.46 10.15 2.99
CA ALA A 195 -15.41 11.21 1.98
C ALA A 195 -14.13 11.13 1.13
N LEU A 196 -13.03 10.61 1.68
CA LEU A 196 -11.74 10.49 1.00
C LEU A 196 -11.51 9.12 0.36
N VAL A 197 -12.34 8.11 0.67
CA VAL A 197 -12.21 6.74 0.13
C VAL A 197 -12.26 6.71 -1.40
N GLU A 198 -13.19 7.43 -2.04
CA GLU A 198 -13.28 7.48 -3.51
C GLU A 198 -12.00 8.07 -4.14
N THR A 199 -11.40 9.07 -3.50
CA THR A 199 -10.13 9.67 -3.95
C THR A 199 -9.00 8.66 -3.95
N ILE A 200 -8.85 7.89 -2.86
CA ILE A 200 -7.81 6.86 -2.75
C ILE A 200 -8.03 5.73 -3.77
N ILE A 201 -9.27 5.29 -3.95
CA ILE A 201 -9.61 4.26 -4.96
C ILE A 201 -9.20 4.70 -6.37
N ARG A 202 -9.47 5.96 -6.72
CA ARG A 202 -9.10 6.53 -8.04
C ARG A 202 -7.59 6.67 -8.23
N GLN A 203 -6.86 6.96 -7.15
CA GLN A 203 -5.40 7.01 -7.19
C GLN A 203 -4.84 5.59 -7.40
N ALA A 204 -5.28 4.63 -6.59
CA ALA A 204 -4.86 3.23 -6.72
C ALA A 204 -5.14 2.65 -8.11
N SER A 205 -6.31 2.96 -8.70
CA SER A 205 -6.66 2.50 -10.04
C SER A 205 -5.71 3.04 -11.12
N LYS A 206 -5.24 4.29 -10.98
CA LYS A 206 -4.27 4.91 -11.90
C LYS A 206 -2.83 4.43 -11.67
N LEU A 207 -2.52 3.95 -10.47
CA LEU A 207 -1.19 3.48 -10.09
C LEU A 207 -0.97 1.99 -10.40
N GLY A 208 -1.90 1.33 -11.10
CA GLY A 208 -1.73 -0.05 -11.54
C GLY A 208 -1.96 -1.10 -10.45
N PHE A 209 -2.70 -0.77 -9.39
CA PHE A 209 -3.10 -1.77 -8.39
C PHE A 209 -4.00 -2.83 -9.00
N ASP A 210 -3.91 -4.05 -8.48
CA ASP A 210 -4.64 -5.24 -8.97
C ASP A 210 -6.09 -5.31 -8.43
N GLY A 211 -6.44 -4.42 -7.48
CA GLY A 211 -7.78 -4.33 -6.93
C GLY A 211 -7.82 -3.66 -5.55
N LEU A 212 -8.84 -4.00 -4.76
CA LEU A 212 -9.17 -3.33 -3.50
C LEU A 212 -9.43 -4.31 -2.36
N MET A 213 -9.07 -3.89 -1.15
CA MET A 213 -9.61 -4.43 0.10
C MET A 213 -10.30 -3.29 0.87
N VAL A 214 -11.61 -3.14 0.71
CA VAL A 214 -12.37 -1.97 1.17
C VAL A 214 -13.35 -2.31 2.28
N GLU A 215 -13.51 -1.41 3.25
CA GLU A 215 -14.50 -1.59 4.31
C GLU A 215 -15.88 -1.06 3.90
N VAL A 216 -16.87 -1.94 3.98
CA VAL A 216 -18.24 -1.68 3.58
C VAL A 216 -19.19 -2.12 4.69
N HIS A 217 -20.11 -1.26 5.08
CA HIS A 217 -21.13 -1.55 6.08
C HIS A 217 -22.53 -1.29 5.48
N ASN A 218 -23.53 -2.09 5.85
CA ASN A 218 -24.92 -1.85 5.45
C ASN A 218 -25.46 -0.53 6.05
N ASP A 219 -25.01 -0.16 7.26
CA ASP A 219 -25.34 1.10 7.94
C ASP A 219 -24.13 1.68 8.69
N PRO A 220 -23.22 2.42 8.03
CA PRO A 220 -21.96 2.87 8.65
C PRO A 220 -22.13 3.72 9.92
N GLN A 221 -23.24 4.45 10.06
CA GLN A 221 -23.48 5.32 11.22
C GLN A 221 -23.64 4.51 12.52
N GLN A 222 -24.09 3.27 12.41
CA GLN A 222 -24.32 2.37 13.54
C GLN A 222 -23.16 1.39 13.82
N ALA A 223 -22.13 1.36 12.98
CA ALA A 223 -21.06 0.35 13.09
C ALA A 223 -20.27 0.40 14.41
N LEU A 224 -20.04 -0.71 15.09
CA LEU A 224 -19.29 -0.80 16.35
C LEU A 224 -17.79 -0.46 16.22
N SER A 225 -17.28 -0.36 15.00
CA SER A 225 -15.88 -0.03 14.71
C SER A 225 -15.75 0.75 13.43
N ASP A 226 -14.79 1.68 13.37
CA ASP A 226 -14.39 2.35 12.12
C ASP A 226 -15.57 2.96 11.33
N LYS A 227 -16.52 3.57 12.07
CA LYS A 227 -17.74 4.22 11.52
C LYS A 227 -17.43 5.22 10.42
N GLN A 228 -16.37 6.01 10.59
CA GLN A 228 -16.09 7.18 9.77
C GLN A 228 -15.62 6.82 8.36
N GLN A 229 -14.93 5.70 8.19
CA GLN A 229 -14.30 5.27 6.93
C GLN A 229 -15.07 4.21 6.15
N GLN A 230 -16.06 3.56 6.77
CA GLN A 230 -16.86 2.56 6.09
C GLN A 230 -17.82 3.23 5.10
N ILE A 231 -17.83 2.74 3.87
CA ILE A 231 -18.79 3.17 2.83
C ILE A 231 -19.96 2.19 2.75
N THR A 232 -21.05 2.60 2.10
CA THR A 232 -22.18 1.71 1.80
C THR A 232 -21.92 0.88 0.54
N PRO A 233 -22.61 -0.27 0.36
CA PRO A 233 -22.55 -1.05 -0.88
C PRO A 233 -22.88 -0.20 -2.12
N LEU A 234 -23.90 0.66 -2.03
CA LEU A 234 -24.28 1.55 -3.14
C LEU A 234 -23.18 2.54 -3.52
N GLN A 235 -22.50 3.14 -2.53
CA GLN A 235 -21.34 4.00 -2.78
C GLN A 235 -20.23 3.21 -3.47
N LEU A 236 -19.91 2.00 -3.00
CA LEU A 236 -18.90 1.15 -3.64
C LEU A 236 -19.29 0.85 -5.09
N LYS A 237 -20.54 0.48 -5.38
CA LYS A 237 -21.04 0.20 -6.75
C LYS A 237 -20.79 1.39 -7.68
N ARG A 238 -21.15 2.59 -7.20
CA ARG A 238 -20.99 3.84 -7.95
C ARG A 238 -19.52 4.13 -8.25
N ILE A 239 -18.63 3.90 -7.29
CA ILE A 239 -17.19 4.12 -7.45
C ILE A 239 -16.61 3.12 -8.45
N LEU A 240 -16.88 1.82 -8.28
CA LEU A 240 -16.38 0.75 -9.16
C LEU A 240 -16.82 0.93 -10.61
N GLY A 241 -18.02 1.45 -10.85
CA GLY A 241 -18.48 1.79 -12.20
C GLY A 241 -17.63 2.84 -12.92
N ARG A 242 -16.82 3.62 -12.19
CA ARG A 242 -16.04 4.76 -12.69
C ARG A 242 -14.52 4.56 -12.67
N VAL A 243 -14.05 3.36 -12.31
CA VAL A 243 -12.62 3.03 -12.26
C VAL A 243 -12.32 1.72 -12.98
N ARG A 244 -11.06 1.52 -13.34
CA ARG A 244 -10.53 0.30 -13.94
C ARG A 244 -9.20 -0.01 -13.26
N PHE A 245 -9.00 -1.26 -12.88
CA PHE A 245 -7.79 -1.74 -12.20
C PHE A 245 -6.98 -2.63 -13.12
N GLY A 246 -5.72 -2.84 -12.75
CA GLY A 246 -4.72 -3.52 -13.57
C GLY A 246 -4.02 -2.58 -14.53
N TYR A 247 -2.89 -3.06 -15.06
CA TYR A 247 -2.19 -2.38 -16.14
C TYR A 247 -2.94 -2.64 -17.44
N ASN A 248 -3.51 -1.59 -18.02
CA ASN A 248 -3.73 -1.61 -19.45
C ASN A 248 -2.34 -1.55 -20.08
N ASP A 249 -1.94 -2.64 -20.73
CA ASP A 249 -0.76 -2.65 -21.59
C ASP A 249 -1.10 -1.91 -22.89
N ASP A 250 -1.56 -0.66 -22.76
CA ASP A 250 -1.83 0.26 -23.85
C ASP A 250 -0.48 0.81 -24.33
N ASN A 251 0.36 -0.10 -24.84
CA ASN A 251 1.59 0.21 -25.54
C ASN A 251 1.22 0.76 -26.92
N THR A 252 0.60 1.94 -26.90
CA THR A 252 0.27 2.67 -28.13
C THR A 252 1.58 3.13 -28.76
N GLU A 253 1.65 3.11 -30.09
CA GLU A 253 2.81 3.60 -30.85
C GLU A 253 3.23 5.02 -30.40
N ARG A 254 2.24 5.86 -30.07
CA ARG A 254 2.46 7.21 -29.54
C ARG A 254 3.15 7.21 -28.17
N LEU A 255 2.79 6.30 -27.26
CA LEU A 255 3.44 6.19 -25.96
C LEU A 255 4.89 5.72 -26.10
N SER A 256 5.16 4.79 -27.03
CA SER A 256 6.52 4.34 -27.36
C SER A 256 7.39 5.49 -27.88
N VAL A 257 6.85 6.35 -28.76
CA VAL A 257 7.56 7.55 -29.24
C VAL A 257 7.90 8.50 -28.10
N PHE A 258 6.95 8.80 -27.21
CA PHE A 258 7.21 9.67 -26.06
C PHE A 258 8.26 9.07 -25.10
N ARG A 259 8.22 7.75 -24.86
CA ARG A 259 9.23 7.08 -24.04
C ARG A 259 10.62 7.19 -24.65
N ALA A 260 10.76 6.98 -25.96
CA ALA A 260 12.04 7.14 -26.64
C ALA A 260 12.58 8.58 -26.54
N GLN A 261 11.71 9.59 -26.62
CA GLN A 261 12.09 11.00 -26.41
C GLN A 261 12.54 11.26 -24.97
N ILE A 262 11.86 10.70 -23.97
CA ILE A 262 12.28 10.78 -22.56
C ILE A 262 13.65 10.11 -22.38
N ASP A 263 13.86 8.92 -22.95
CA ASP A 263 15.14 8.20 -22.85
C ASP A 263 16.30 9.02 -23.44
N GLU A 264 16.09 9.75 -24.53
CA GLU A 264 17.09 10.66 -25.13
C GLU A 264 17.39 11.87 -24.23
N LEU A 265 16.36 12.46 -23.63
CA LEU A 265 16.49 13.57 -22.68
C LEU A 265 17.21 13.13 -21.40
N ASP A 266 16.88 11.95 -20.87
CA ASP A 266 17.52 11.40 -19.67
C ASP A 266 19.01 11.13 -19.91
N ARG A 267 19.38 10.59 -21.08
CA ARG A 267 20.80 10.46 -21.46
C ARG A 267 21.50 11.81 -21.54
N SER A 268 20.85 12.80 -22.17
CA SER A 268 21.40 14.16 -22.27
C SER A 268 21.56 14.81 -20.89
N LEU A 269 20.64 14.58 -19.97
CA LEU A 269 20.72 15.05 -18.59
C LEU A 269 21.93 14.45 -17.87
N ILE A 270 22.15 13.14 -18.00
CA ILE A 270 23.34 12.47 -17.45
C ILE A 270 24.62 13.06 -18.04
N ASP A 271 24.68 13.29 -19.36
CA ASP A 271 25.85 13.92 -20.00
C ASP A 271 26.14 15.32 -19.46
N ILE A 272 25.10 16.12 -19.19
CA ILE A 272 25.24 17.45 -18.58
C ILE A 272 25.77 17.32 -17.15
N ILE A 273 25.26 16.37 -16.37
CA ILE A 273 25.73 16.11 -15.00
C ILE A 273 27.21 15.69 -15.03
N VAL A 274 27.62 14.81 -15.94
CA VAL A 274 29.02 14.39 -16.10
C VAL A 274 29.92 15.58 -16.42
N ARG A 275 29.51 16.47 -17.34
CA ARG A 275 30.27 17.69 -17.65
C ARG A 275 30.38 18.61 -16.44
N ARG A 276 29.29 18.77 -15.67
CA ARG A 276 29.30 19.52 -14.41
C ARG A 276 30.25 18.89 -13.39
N MET A 277 30.30 17.57 -13.28
CA MET A 277 31.22 16.88 -12.36
C MET A 277 32.68 17.11 -12.72
N ARG A 278 33.05 17.14 -14.01
CA ARG A 278 34.42 17.48 -14.43
C ARG A 278 34.83 18.88 -13.97
N LEU A 279 33.95 19.87 -14.12
CA LEU A 279 34.19 21.22 -13.60
C LEU A 279 34.30 21.21 -12.07
N SER A 280 33.51 20.40 -11.39
CA SER A 280 33.65 20.21 -9.95
C SER A 280 35.00 19.63 -9.55
N ASP A 281 35.55 18.68 -10.32
CA ASP A 281 36.88 18.11 -10.08
C ASP A 281 37.97 19.18 -10.24
N GLU A 282 37.92 19.94 -11.35
CA GLU A 282 38.84 21.06 -11.62
C GLU A 282 38.78 22.14 -10.52
N ILE A 283 37.57 22.48 -10.04
CA ILE A 283 37.39 23.41 -8.91
C ILE A 283 37.99 22.82 -7.63
N GLY A 284 37.86 21.51 -7.40
CA GLY A 284 38.44 20.81 -6.26
C GLY A 284 39.95 20.89 -6.25
N GLU A 285 40.60 20.61 -7.39
CA GLU A 285 42.04 20.75 -7.59
C GLU A 285 42.49 22.19 -7.33
N TYR A 286 41.84 23.17 -7.97
CA TYR A 286 42.15 24.58 -7.75
C TYR A 286 42.04 24.99 -6.28
N LYS A 287 40.97 24.56 -5.59
CA LYS A 287 40.77 24.86 -4.18
C LYS A 287 41.87 24.24 -3.31
N ARG A 288 42.27 23.01 -3.60
CA ARG A 288 43.34 22.30 -2.90
C ARG A 288 44.69 23.01 -3.08
N ASP A 289 45.00 23.42 -4.30
CA ASP A 289 46.25 24.13 -4.62
C ASP A 289 46.34 25.53 -3.99
N ASN A 290 45.20 26.10 -3.57
CA ASN A 290 45.10 27.44 -2.99
C ASN A 290 44.62 27.44 -1.52
N ASP A 291 44.64 26.28 -0.84
CA ASP A 291 44.18 26.12 0.55
C ASP A 291 42.75 26.65 0.83
N ILE A 292 41.86 26.55 -0.15
CA ILE A 292 40.46 26.99 -0.06
C ILE A 292 39.58 25.83 0.42
N ALA A 293 38.66 26.12 1.36
CA ALA A 293 37.68 25.14 1.80
C ALA A 293 36.77 24.64 0.66
N VAL A 294 36.59 23.32 0.61
CA VAL A 294 35.72 22.61 -0.35
C VAL A 294 34.28 23.12 -0.25
N PHE A 295 33.74 23.21 0.97
CA PHE A 295 32.37 23.65 1.22
C PHE A 295 32.30 25.13 1.61
N GLN A 296 31.44 25.88 0.93
CA GLN A 296 31.23 27.32 1.15
C GLN A 296 29.71 27.60 1.28
N PRO A 297 29.19 27.73 2.52
CA PRO A 297 27.74 27.79 2.78
C PRO A 297 27.00 28.88 2.00
N ALA A 298 27.54 30.10 1.97
CA ALA A 298 26.90 31.24 1.29
C ALA A 298 26.70 31.00 -0.22
N ARG A 299 27.68 30.34 -0.87
CA ARG A 299 27.59 30.00 -2.31
C ARG A 299 26.55 28.90 -2.56
N TYR A 300 26.40 27.99 -1.61
CA TYR A 300 25.40 26.93 -1.69
C TYR A 300 23.98 27.46 -1.52
N GLU A 301 23.74 28.36 -0.57
CA GLU A 301 22.45 29.04 -0.41
C GLU A 301 22.08 29.85 -1.67
N GLU A 302 23.03 30.64 -2.19
CA GLU A 302 22.84 31.41 -3.42
C GLU A 302 22.48 30.51 -4.62
N LEU A 303 23.13 29.33 -4.74
CA LEU A 303 22.82 28.36 -5.77
C LEU A 303 21.37 27.85 -5.67
N LEU A 304 20.91 27.47 -4.47
CA LEU A 304 19.56 26.94 -4.27
C LEU A 304 18.49 27.98 -4.55
N ASP A 305 18.71 29.23 -4.16
CA ASP A 305 17.75 30.30 -4.41
C ASP A 305 17.66 30.66 -5.89
N ASN A 306 18.80 30.75 -6.58
CA ASN A 306 18.82 30.97 -8.02
C ASN A 306 18.11 29.86 -8.79
N ILE A 307 18.30 28.60 -8.38
CA ILE A 307 17.63 27.44 -8.99
C ILE A 307 16.13 27.45 -8.74
N ALA A 308 15.67 27.81 -7.55
CA ALA A 308 14.25 27.90 -7.27
C ALA A 308 13.56 28.98 -8.10
N VAL A 309 14.17 30.16 -8.22
CA VAL A 309 13.67 31.24 -9.09
C VAL A 309 13.60 30.78 -10.54
N TYR A 310 14.66 30.14 -11.03
CA TYR A 310 14.70 29.63 -12.40
C TYR A 310 13.67 28.52 -12.65
N ALA A 311 13.49 27.60 -11.70
CA ALA A 311 12.49 26.54 -11.76
C ALA A 311 11.07 27.11 -11.86
N MET A 312 10.75 28.11 -11.03
CA MET A 312 9.46 28.80 -11.10
C MET A 312 9.22 29.44 -12.48
N GLN A 313 10.23 30.11 -13.06
CA GLN A 313 10.13 30.70 -14.40
C GLN A 313 9.89 29.66 -15.51
N LYS A 314 10.28 28.41 -15.28
CA LYS A 314 10.10 27.28 -16.22
C LYS A 314 8.88 26.42 -15.89
N ASN A 315 8.03 26.85 -14.97
CA ASN A 315 6.87 26.08 -14.47
C ASN A 315 7.26 24.72 -13.87
N LEU A 316 8.43 24.64 -13.25
CA LEU A 316 8.88 23.49 -12.48
C LEU A 316 8.73 23.79 -10.98
N ASN A 317 8.36 22.78 -10.19
CA ASN A 317 8.27 22.93 -8.74
C ASN A 317 9.66 23.32 -8.17
N PRO A 318 9.76 24.44 -7.43
CA PRO A 318 11.03 24.94 -6.91
C PRO A 318 11.65 24.00 -5.88
N ASP A 319 10.86 23.34 -5.04
CA ASP A 319 11.36 22.43 -4.01
C ASP A 319 11.95 21.17 -4.62
N PHE A 320 11.31 20.64 -5.67
CA PHE A 320 11.87 19.54 -6.45
C PHE A 320 13.21 19.92 -7.10
N ALA A 321 13.29 21.11 -7.70
CA ALA A 321 14.51 21.58 -8.32
C ALA A 321 15.66 21.78 -7.31
N LYS A 322 15.34 22.30 -6.11
CA LYS A 322 16.28 22.37 -5.00
C LYS A 322 16.79 20.95 -4.67
N GLN A 323 15.90 20.02 -4.32
CA GLN A 323 16.28 18.64 -3.96
C GLN A 323 17.18 17.95 -5.00
N LEU A 324 16.87 18.11 -6.29
CA LEU A 324 17.70 17.57 -7.37
C LEU A 324 19.11 18.15 -7.35
N VAL A 325 19.23 19.47 -7.19
CA VAL A 325 20.52 20.18 -7.17
C VAL A 325 21.31 19.87 -5.90
N GLU A 326 20.64 19.67 -4.77
CA GLU A 326 21.26 19.22 -3.52
C GLU A 326 21.91 17.85 -3.69
N LEU A 327 21.20 16.87 -4.30
CA LEU A 327 21.76 15.54 -4.59
C LEU A 327 22.99 15.61 -5.50
N ILE A 328 22.91 16.42 -6.57
CA ILE A 328 24.04 16.63 -7.50
C ILE A 328 25.21 17.34 -6.79
N HIS A 329 24.94 18.28 -5.89
CA HIS A 329 25.98 18.99 -5.14
C HIS A 329 26.65 18.08 -4.12
N GLN A 330 25.90 17.22 -3.44
CA GLN A 330 26.47 16.25 -2.50
C GLN A 330 27.46 15.31 -3.20
N GLU A 331 27.12 14.81 -4.39
CA GLU A 331 28.04 14.00 -5.18
C GLU A 331 29.29 14.79 -5.60
N SER A 332 29.13 16.07 -5.95
CA SER A 332 30.27 16.95 -6.23
C SER A 332 31.20 17.14 -5.02
N ILE A 333 30.67 17.21 -3.80
CA ILE A 333 31.50 17.30 -2.59
C ILE A 333 32.26 16.00 -2.38
N ASN A 334 31.60 14.84 -2.54
CA ASN A 334 32.21 13.53 -2.35
C ASN A 334 33.42 13.30 -3.26
N ARG A 335 33.46 13.93 -4.44
CA ARG A 335 34.59 13.85 -5.40
C ARG A 335 35.75 14.79 -5.08
N GLN A 336 35.50 15.86 -4.32
CA GLN A 336 36.50 16.89 -3.98
C GLN A 336 37.24 16.58 -2.67
N LEU A 337 36.62 15.80 -1.78
CA LEU A 337 37.25 15.17 -0.61
C LEU A 337 38.22 14.08 -1.07
#